data_AF-A0A0L7LSF1-F1
#
_entry.id   AF-A0A0L7LSF1-F1
#
_cell.length_a   1.000
_cell.length_b   1.000
_cell.length_c   1.000
_cell.angle_alpha   90.00
_cell.angle_beta   90.00
_cell.angle_gamma   90.00
#
_symmetry.space_group_name_H-M   'P 1'
#
loop_
_entity.id
_entity.type
_entity.pdbx_description
1 polymer ?
#
loop_
_entity_poly.entity_id
_entity_poly.type
_entity_poly.pdbx_seq_one_letter_code
_entity_poly.pdbx_strand_id
1 'polypeptide(L)'
;MISGIVFMNEDKLTSDLSNVEYKIRMDIENVPTTARMMSFFWVPGPEASFLENMRYFRGFVQIQDMVDKAIIQLSAASTKLVDYSRRKRETNEELDWAVYTQQEPYHTLSWFAASFLEMALTQACVTAVLRYGHILPRTDPTLIFAMLLVFGAAVLSFW
;
A
#
# COMPACT_ATOMS: atom_id res chain seq x y z
N MET A 1 15.69 -19.99 25.01
CA MET A 1 15.90 -19.12 23.83
C MET A 1 17.23 -19.48 23.20
N ILE A 2 17.20 -20.30 22.15
CA ILE A 2 18.41 -20.66 21.39
C ILE A 2 18.25 -20.01 20.03
N SER A 3 19.24 -19.21 19.63
CA SER A 3 19.30 -18.58 18.32
C SER A 3 20.63 -18.96 17.67
N GLY A 4 20.60 -19.33 16.40
CA GLY A 4 21.78 -19.58 15.58
C GLY A 4 22.02 -18.43 14.60
N ILE A 5 23.26 -18.04 14.40
CA ILE A 5 23.67 -17.12 13.33
C ILE A 5 24.43 -17.92 12.29
N VAL A 6 24.05 -17.77 11.02
CA VAL A 6 24.72 -18.40 9.88
C VAL A 6 25.19 -17.31 8.93
N PHE A 7 26.51 -17.23 8.71
CA PHE A 7 27.09 -16.37 7.69
C PHE A 7 27.04 -17.07 6.34
N MET A 8 26.61 -16.34 5.31
CA MET A 8 26.48 -16.86 3.95
C MET A 8 27.68 -16.50 3.06
N ASN A 9 28.66 -15.78 3.61
CA ASN A 9 29.85 -15.38 2.87
C ASN A 9 30.85 -16.55 2.83
N GLU A 10 30.93 -17.25 1.70
CA GLU A 10 31.72 -18.48 1.51
C GLU A 10 33.15 -18.23 0.99
N ASP A 11 33.46 -17.00 0.54
CA ASP A 11 34.71 -16.68 -0.15
C ASP A 11 35.87 -16.45 0.85
N LYS A 12 36.48 -17.55 1.32
CA LYS A 12 37.57 -17.55 2.32
C LYS A 12 38.85 -16.76 1.93
N LEU A 13 38.94 -16.21 0.72
CA LEU A 13 40.18 -15.64 0.17
C LEU A 13 40.18 -14.12 0.02
N THR A 14 39.03 -13.47 0.07
CA THR A 14 38.95 -12.01 -0.10
C THR A 14 38.57 -11.40 1.25
N SER A 15 39.57 -10.88 1.96
CA SER A 15 39.46 -10.16 3.24
C SER A 15 38.75 -8.81 3.12
N ASP A 16 37.84 -8.68 2.16
CA ASP A 16 37.07 -7.47 1.98
C ASP A 16 35.72 -7.62 2.69
N LEU A 17 35.46 -6.71 3.62
CA LEU A 17 34.25 -6.68 4.42
C LEU A 17 33.06 -6.04 3.69
N SER A 18 33.21 -5.82 2.39
CA SER A 18 32.18 -5.23 1.55
C SER A 18 31.09 -6.28 1.29
N ASN A 19 29.88 -6.03 1.83
CA ASN A 19 28.68 -6.88 1.69
C ASN A 19 28.70 -8.19 2.50
N VAL A 20 28.45 -8.10 3.81
CA VAL A 20 28.26 -9.26 4.69
C VAL A 20 26.79 -9.73 4.67
N GLU A 21 26.54 -10.93 4.16
CA GLU A 21 25.22 -11.58 4.27
C GLU A 21 25.20 -12.58 5.44
N TYR A 22 24.20 -12.46 6.31
CA TYR A 22 23.98 -13.37 7.43
C TYR A 22 22.48 -13.68 7.61
N LYS A 23 22.18 -14.81 8.24
CA LYS A 23 20.81 -15.22 8.61
C LYS A 23 20.74 -15.58 10.09
N ILE A 24 19.76 -15.01 10.79
CA ILE A 24 19.42 -15.38 12.17
C ILE A 24 18.35 -16.47 12.11
N ARG A 25 18.65 -17.64 12.69
CA ARG A 25 17.71 -18.75 12.88
C ARG A 25 17.24 -18.76 14.33
N MET A 26 15.98 -18.41 14.55
CA MET A 26 15.33 -18.44 15.86
C MET A 26 14.05 -19.28 15.78
N ASP A 27 13.64 -19.81 16.92
CA ASP A 27 12.41 -20.60 17.05
C ASP A 27 11.14 -19.78 16.71
N ILE A 28 10.16 -20.44 16.11
CA ILE A 28 8.95 -19.83 15.52
C ILE A 28 8.01 -19.23 16.57
N GLU A 29 8.10 -19.68 17.83
CA GLU A 29 7.31 -19.10 18.92
C GLU A 29 7.83 -17.72 19.35
N ASN A 30 9.10 -17.42 19.05
CA ASN A 30 9.79 -16.20 19.45
C ASN A 30 9.93 -15.17 18.32
N VAL A 31 9.65 -15.54 17.06
CA VAL A 31 9.72 -14.66 15.89
C VAL A 31 8.46 -14.82 15.05
N PRO A 32 7.87 -13.74 14.54
CA PRO A 32 6.70 -13.87 13.66
C PRO A 32 7.09 -14.50 12.31
N THR A 33 6.09 -15.11 11.68
CA THR A 33 6.24 -15.81 10.40
C THR A 33 6.66 -14.86 9.28
N THR A 34 7.71 -15.22 8.54
CA THR A 34 8.21 -14.44 7.37
C THR A 34 7.45 -14.71 6.08
N ALA A 35 6.54 -15.69 6.06
CA ALA A 35 5.76 -16.03 4.87
C ALA A 35 4.83 -14.90 4.39
N ARG A 36 4.45 -13.97 5.28
CA ARG A 36 3.56 -12.87 4.97
C ARG A 36 4.00 -11.61 5.73
N MET A 37 4.13 -10.50 5.01
CA MET A 37 4.51 -9.21 5.60
C MET A 37 3.32 -8.44 6.19
N MET A 38 2.10 -8.70 5.72
CA MET A 38 0.88 -8.02 6.16
C MET A 38 -0.31 -8.98 6.22
N SER A 39 -1.32 -8.63 7.02
CA SER A 39 -2.63 -9.29 7.02
C SER A 39 -3.33 -9.14 5.67
N PHE A 40 -4.26 -10.05 5.36
CA PHE A 40 -5.04 -9.98 4.11
C PHE A 40 -6.03 -8.80 4.11
N PHE A 41 -6.64 -8.55 5.27
CA PHE A 41 -7.52 -7.41 5.49
C PHE A 41 -6.89 -6.47 6.51
N TRP A 42 -6.93 -5.18 6.23
CA TRP A 42 -6.58 -4.15 7.20
C TRP A 42 -7.73 -3.99 8.19
N VAL A 43 -7.42 -4.14 9.48
CA VAL A 43 -8.38 -3.90 10.56
C VAL A 43 -7.84 -2.75 11.40
N PRO A 44 -8.61 -1.67 11.62
CA PRO A 44 -8.19 -0.61 12.50
C PRO A 44 -8.09 -1.14 13.93
N GLY A 45 -6.92 -0.97 14.53
CA GLY A 45 -6.69 -1.37 15.90
C GLY A 45 -5.23 -1.18 16.29
N PRO A 46 -4.94 -0.93 17.57
CA PRO A 46 -3.58 -0.98 18.05
C PRO A 46 -3.16 -2.45 18.10
N GLU A 47 -2.23 -2.85 17.22
CA GLU A 47 -1.58 -4.17 17.22
C GLU A 47 -0.62 -4.29 18.42
N ALA A 48 -1.10 -4.02 19.64
CA ALA A 48 -0.30 -3.75 20.83
C ALA A 48 -0.16 -4.96 21.76
N SER A 49 -0.55 -6.16 21.34
CA SER A 49 -0.35 -7.35 22.15
C SER A 49 1.13 -7.72 22.19
N PHE A 50 1.73 -7.71 23.38
CA PHE A 50 3.14 -8.10 23.53
C PHE A 50 3.34 -9.57 23.14
N LEU A 51 2.31 -10.39 23.39
CA LEU A 51 2.38 -11.81 23.15
C LEU A 51 2.21 -12.18 21.67
N GLU A 52 1.26 -11.57 20.97
CA GLU A 52 0.87 -12.02 19.64
C GLU A 52 1.49 -11.16 18.53
N ASN A 53 1.50 -9.84 18.74
CA ASN A 53 1.88 -8.85 17.73
C ASN A 53 3.34 -8.39 17.85
N MET A 54 3.86 -8.24 19.06
CA MET A 54 5.23 -7.75 19.30
C MET A 54 6.27 -8.87 19.44
N ARG A 55 6.11 -9.99 18.73
CA ARG A 55 7.05 -11.12 18.82
C ARG A 55 8.50 -10.73 18.50
N TYR A 56 8.74 -9.77 17.62
CA TYR A 56 10.08 -9.25 17.31
C TYR A 56 10.85 -8.71 18.54
N PHE A 57 10.14 -8.14 19.52
CA PHE A 57 10.75 -7.55 20.72
C PHE A 57 11.23 -8.60 21.73
N ARG A 58 10.93 -9.88 21.53
CA ARG A 58 11.30 -10.96 22.45
C ARG A 58 12.76 -11.42 22.34
N GLY A 59 13.59 -10.73 21.57
CA GLY A 59 15.03 -10.98 21.48
C GLY A 59 15.61 -10.89 20.06
N PHE A 60 14.78 -11.01 19.02
CA PHE A 60 15.23 -10.91 17.63
C PHE A 60 15.88 -9.55 17.34
N VAL A 61 15.18 -8.46 17.70
CA VAL A 61 15.68 -7.09 17.50
C VAL A 61 16.97 -6.83 18.30
N GLN A 62 17.10 -7.42 19.48
CA GLN A 62 18.31 -7.27 20.31
C GLN A 62 19.52 -7.91 19.65
N ILE A 63 19.38 -9.14 19.13
CA ILE A 63 20.45 -9.85 18.43
C ILE A 63 20.81 -9.13 17.13
N GLN A 64 19.80 -8.68 16.39
CA GLN A 64 20.02 -7.93 15.15
C GLN A 64 20.82 -6.64 15.39
N ASP A 65 20.43 -5.83 16.36
CA ASP A 65 21.11 -4.56 16.69
C ASP A 65 22.57 -4.80 17.13
N MET A 66 22.85 -5.85 17.91
CA MET A 66 24.21 -6.19 18.31
C MET A 66 25.09 -6.61 17.12
N VAL A 67 24.54 -7.43 16.21
CA VAL A 67 25.27 -7.91 15.03
C VAL A 67 25.50 -6.78 14.03
N ASP A 68 24.49 -5.96 13.75
CA ASP A 68 24.59 -4.84 12.84
C ASP A 68 25.63 -3.82 13.34
N LYS A 69 25.64 -3.51 14.64
CA LYS A 69 26.68 -2.66 15.23
C LYS A 69 28.08 -3.25 15.07
N ALA A 70 28.24 -4.55 15.29
CA ALA A 70 29.54 -5.22 15.11
C ALA A 70 30.01 -5.17 13.64
N ILE A 71 29.11 -5.44 12.69
CA ILE A 71 29.42 -5.39 11.24
C ILE A 71 29.75 -3.96 10.82
N ILE A 72 28.97 -2.96 11.24
CA ILE A 72 29.19 -1.55 10.92
C ILE A 72 30.54 -1.07 11.48
N GLN A 73 30.88 -1.45 12.72
CA GLN A 73 32.18 -1.09 13.30
C GLN A 73 33.35 -1.68 12.50
N LEU A 74 33.19 -2.88 11.97
CA LEU A 74 34.21 -3.53 11.15
C LEU A 74 34.24 -2.97 9.71
N SER A 75 33.09 -2.62 9.12
CA SER A 75 33.00 -2.13 7.73
C SER A 75 33.29 -0.64 7.59
N ALA A 76 32.93 0.19 8.58
CA ALA A 76 33.21 1.62 8.57
C ALA A 76 34.71 1.95 8.62
N ALA A 77 35.54 1.00 9.08
CA ALA A 77 37.00 1.08 8.96
C ALA A 77 37.47 0.99 7.49
N SER A 78 36.69 0.37 6.60
CA SER A 78 37.01 0.12 5.18
C SER A 78 36.35 1.12 4.21
N THR A 79 35.14 1.64 4.52
CA THR A 79 34.29 2.37 3.56
C THR A 79 34.61 3.86 3.34
N LYS A 80 35.49 4.49 4.13
CA LYS A 80 35.82 5.93 3.98
C LYS A 80 36.48 6.35 2.64
N LEU A 81 36.64 5.44 1.69
CA LEU A 81 37.34 5.68 0.42
C LEU A 81 36.47 5.59 -0.86
N VAL A 82 35.16 5.30 -0.79
CA VAL A 82 34.37 4.93 -2.00
C VAL A 82 33.28 5.95 -2.44
N ASP A 83 32.82 6.87 -1.58
CA ASP A 83 31.57 7.63 -1.83
C ASP A 83 31.67 8.99 -2.56
N TYR A 84 32.73 9.28 -3.34
CA TYR A 84 32.80 10.56 -4.09
C TYR A 84 32.23 10.51 -5.52
N SER A 85 31.91 9.34 -6.09
CA SER A 85 31.89 9.18 -7.56
C SER A 85 30.54 8.98 -8.26
N ARG A 86 29.36 9.26 -7.66
CA ARG A 86 28.05 8.99 -8.34
C ARG A 86 26.99 10.11 -8.27
N ARG A 87 27.26 11.25 -8.92
CA ARG A 87 26.29 12.25 -9.44
C ARG A 87 27.01 12.95 -10.61
N LYS A 88 26.60 13.01 -11.89
CA LYS A 88 25.28 13.28 -12.51
C LYS A 88 25.42 13.23 -14.05
N ARG A 89 24.53 12.53 -14.77
CA ARG A 89 24.03 12.78 -16.16
C ARG A 89 22.63 12.12 -16.19
N GLU A 90 21.57 12.72 -16.71
CA GLU A 90 21.29 12.93 -18.15
C GLU A 90 20.25 14.05 -18.42
N THR A 91 20.05 14.28 -19.73
CA THR A 91 19.56 15.43 -20.49
C THR A 91 18.07 15.40 -20.89
N ASN A 92 17.64 16.54 -21.43
CA ASN A 92 16.32 17.01 -21.89
C ASN A 92 15.46 16.16 -22.85
N GLU A 93 14.15 16.42 -22.69
CA GLU A 93 13.06 16.62 -23.67
C GLU A 93 12.49 15.45 -24.50
N GLU A 94 11.20 15.21 -24.30
CA GLU A 94 10.25 14.88 -25.37
C GLU A 94 8.94 15.66 -25.16
N LEU A 95 8.51 16.38 -26.20
CA LEU A 95 7.17 16.94 -26.38
C LEU A 95 6.37 15.96 -27.24
N ASP A 96 5.16 15.60 -26.83
CA ASP A 96 4.13 15.18 -27.77
C ASP A 96 2.83 15.94 -27.50
N TRP A 97 2.29 16.52 -28.57
CA TRP A 97 1.27 17.55 -28.59
C TRP A 97 -0.09 16.87 -28.77
N ALA A 98 -0.97 16.91 -27.77
CA ALA A 98 -2.32 16.41 -27.96
C ALA A 98 -3.15 17.43 -28.76
N VAL A 99 -3.54 17.09 -29.99
CA VAL A 99 -4.57 17.83 -30.75
C VAL A 99 -5.92 17.64 -30.07
N TYR A 100 -6.55 18.77 -29.72
CA TYR A 100 -7.94 18.82 -29.28
C TYR A 100 -8.85 18.67 -30.49
N THR A 101 -9.58 17.56 -30.57
CA THR A 101 -10.76 17.48 -31.43
C THR A 101 -11.95 18.01 -30.64
N GLN A 102 -12.59 19.05 -31.18
CA GLN A 102 -13.85 19.58 -30.69
C GLN A 102 -14.99 18.90 -31.47
N GLN A 103 -15.99 18.35 -30.77
CA GLN A 103 -17.22 17.86 -31.38
C GLN A 103 -18.45 18.39 -30.62
N GLU A 104 -19.42 18.94 -31.36
CA GLU A 104 -20.86 19.05 -31.05
C GLU A 104 -21.62 19.29 -32.40
N PRO A 105 -22.93 19.00 -32.61
CA PRO A 105 -24.00 18.92 -31.60
C PRO A 105 -25.06 17.79 -31.73
N TYR A 106 -25.87 17.76 -30.68
CA TYR A 106 -26.99 16.92 -30.24
C TYR A 106 -28.12 16.59 -31.23
N HIS A 107 -28.50 15.32 -31.26
CA HIS A 107 -29.87 14.83 -31.49
C HIS A 107 -30.21 13.67 -30.53
N THR A 108 -29.85 13.82 -29.25
CA THR A 108 -29.93 12.73 -28.24
C THR A 108 -30.58 13.14 -26.92
N LEU A 109 -30.96 14.41 -26.74
CA LEU A 109 -31.65 14.87 -25.53
C LEU A 109 -33.08 14.31 -25.39
N SER A 110 -33.67 13.80 -26.49
CA SER A 110 -35.06 13.35 -26.53
C SER A 110 -35.29 11.98 -25.88
N TRP A 111 -34.26 11.14 -25.76
CA TRP A 111 -34.35 9.84 -25.07
C TRP A 111 -33.82 9.91 -23.65
N PHE A 112 -32.84 10.77 -23.38
CA PHE A 112 -32.23 10.95 -22.06
C PHE A 112 -33.19 11.54 -21.02
N ALA A 113 -34.00 12.54 -21.43
CA ALA A 113 -34.96 13.17 -20.53
C ALA A 113 -36.10 12.22 -20.10
N ALA A 114 -36.45 11.23 -20.93
CA ALA A 114 -37.49 10.25 -20.61
C ALA A 114 -37.02 9.23 -19.56
N SER A 115 -35.79 8.74 -19.67
CA SER A 115 -35.19 7.78 -18.71
C SER A 115 -34.81 8.40 -17.36
N PHE A 116 -34.59 9.72 -17.34
CA PHE A 116 -34.21 10.45 -16.12
C PHE A 116 -35.29 10.38 -15.02
N LEU A 117 -36.56 10.45 -15.41
CA LEU A 117 -37.69 10.43 -14.47
C LEU A 117 -37.93 9.02 -13.89
N GLU A 118 -37.78 7.98 -14.70
CA GLU A 118 -37.88 6.58 -14.28
C GLU A 118 -36.75 6.20 -13.30
N MET A 119 -35.53 6.67 -13.59
CA MET A 119 -34.36 6.47 -12.73
C MET A 119 -34.50 7.20 -11.38
N ALA A 120 -35.03 8.45 -11.38
CA ALA A 120 -35.25 9.20 -10.15
C ALA A 120 -36.24 8.51 -9.20
N LEU A 121 -37.27 7.85 -9.74
CA LEU A 121 -38.25 7.11 -8.95
C LEU A 121 -37.61 5.90 -8.27
N THR A 122 -36.85 5.10 -9.01
CA THR A 122 -36.19 3.91 -8.44
C THR A 122 -35.15 4.29 -7.37
N GLN A 123 -34.42 5.40 -7.57
CA GLN A 123 -33.45 5.92 -6.60
C GLN A 123 -34.10 6.49 -5.33
N ALA A 124 -35.28 7.10 -5.44
CA ALA A 124 -36.06 7.54 -4.28
C ALA A 124 -36.51 6.34 -3.44
N CYS A 125 -36.98 5.26 -4.09
CA CYS A 125 -37.36 4.02 -3.41
C CYS A 125 -36.17 3.36 -2.69
N VAL A 126 -35.01 3.24 -3.36
CA VAL A 126 -33.79 2.69 -2.74
C VAL A 126 -33.34 3.54 -1.55
N THR A 127 -33.39 4.87 -1.66
CA THR A 127 -33.05 5.78 -0.57
C THR A 127 -34.02 5.64 0.60
N ALA A 128 -35.32 5.49 0.35
CA ALA A 128 -36.32 5.27 1.38
C ALA A 128 -36.05 3.96 2.15
N VAL A 129 -35.78 2.86 1.43
CA VAL A 129 -35.43 1.57 2.04
C VAL A 129 -34.17 1.67 2.89
N LEU A 130 -33.12 2.34 2.40
CA LEU A 130 -31.87 2.53 3.16
C LEU A 130 -32.08 3.40 4.42
N ARG A 131 -32.98 4.39 4.36
CA ARG A 131 -33.33 5.23 5.51
C ARG A 131 -34.12 4.46 6.56
N TYR A 132 -35.13 3.69 6.16
CA TYR A 132 -35.93 2.88 7.09
C TYR A 132 -35.15 1.67 7.62
N GLY A 133 -34.14 1.19 6.89
CA GLY A 133 -33.29 0.06 7.29
C GLY A 133 -32.22 0.38 8.33
N HIS A 134 -32.02 1.64 8.72
CA HIS A 134 -30.96 2.08 9.65
C HIS A 134 -29.53 1.60 9.30
N ILE A 135 -29.26 1.28 8.03
CA ILE A 135 -27.97 0.73 7.57
C ILE A 135 -26.86 1.80 7.60
N LEU A 136 -27.23 3.08 7.40
CA LEU A 136 -26.32 4.24 7.41
C LEU A 136 -26.86 5.30 8.39
N PRO A 137 -26.74 5.10 9.72
CA PRO A 137 -27.40 5.94 10.71
C PRO A 137 -26.82 7.36 10.83
N ARG A 138 -25.61 7.60 10.31
CA ARG A 138 -24.93 8.91 10.37
C ARG A 138 -25.03 9.73 9.10
N THR A 139 -25.51 9.17 7.99
CA THR A 139 -25.48 9.85 6.69
C THR A 139 -26.83 10.49 6.41
N ASP A 140 -26.82 11.75 5.98
CA ASP A 140 -28.04 12.44 5.57
C ASP A 140 -28.68 11.74 4.35
N PRO A 141 -30.01 11.51 4.35
CA PRO A 141 -30.69 10.76 3.30
C PRO A 141 -30.61 11.46 1.93
N THR A 142 -30.49 12.78 1.91
CA THR A 142 -30.31 13.58 0.69
C THR A 142 -28.98 13.30 0.00
N LEU A 143 -27.91 13.02 0.77
CA LEU A 143 -26.58 12.74 0.24
C LEU A 143 -26.53 11.35 -0.40
N ILE A 144 -27.22 10.37 0.18
CA ILE A 144 -27.40 9.02 -0.40
C ILE A 144 -28.17 9.12 -1.72
N PHE A 145 -29.27 9.88 -1.74
CA PHE A 145 -30.06 10.10 -2.96
C PHE A 145 -29.23 10.76 -4.07
N ALA A 146 -28.52 11.84 -3.76
CA ALA A 146 -27.69 12.55 -4.74
C ALA A 146 -26.56 11.68 -5.30
N MET A 147 -25.88 10.90 -4.45
CA MET A 147 -24.82 9.98 -4.88
C MET A 147 -25.35 8.91 -5.83
N LEU A 148 -26.51 8.30 -5.50
CA LEU A 148 -27.15 7.31 -6.36
C LEU A 148 -27.61 7.93 -7.69
N LEU A 149 -28.18 9.14 -7.65
CA LEU A 149 -28.61 9.90 -8.83
C LEU A 149 -27.47 10.12 -9.82
N VAL A 150 -26.34 10.64 -9.33
CA VAL A 150 -25.15 10.87 -10.17
C VAL A 150 -24.58 9.55 -10.72
N PHE A 151 -24.55 8.48 -9.92
CA PHE A 151 -24.11 7.17 -10.39
C PHE A 151 -25.01 6.63 -11.52
N GLY A 152 -26.34 6.72 -11.37
CA GLY A 152 -27.28 6.29 -12.40
C GLY A 152 -27.16 7.11 -13.69
N ALA A 153 -27.00 8.43 -13.57
CA ALA A 153 -26.79 9.31 -14.72
C ALA A 153 -25.46 9.00 -15.44
N ALA A 154 -24.40 8.62 -14.70
CA ALA A 154 -23.12 8.23 -15.27
C ALA A 154 -23.22 6.90 -16.05
N VAL A 155 -23.98 5.92 -15.55
CA VAL A 155 -24.21 4.65 -16.26
C VAL A 155 -24.97 4.88 -17.57
N LEU A 156 -26.00 5.75 -17.56
CA LEU A 156 -26.72 6.14 -18.77
C LEU A 156 -25.86 6.91 -19.77
N SER A 157 -24.81 7.59 -19.32
CA SER A 157 -23.88 8.31 -20.21
C SER A 157 -22.84 7.40 -20.87
N PHE A 158 -22.64 6.19 -20.34
CA PHE A 158 -21.68 5.23 -20.87
C PHE A 158 -22.29 4.26 -21.91
N TRP A 159 -23.62 4.27 -22.04
CA TRP A 159 -24.37 3.43 -22.97
C TRP A 159 -24.94 4.26 -24.13
#